data_AF-A0A6A4PHX1-F1
#
_entry.id   AF-A0A6A4PHX1-F1
#
_cell.length_a   1.000
_cell.length_b   1.000
_cell.length_c   1.000
_cell.angle_alpha   90.00
_cell.angle_beta   90.00
_cell.angle_gamma   90.00
#
_symmetry.space_group_name_H-M   'P 1'
#
loop_
_entity.id
_entity.type
_entity.pdbx_description
1 polymer ?
#
loop_
_entity_poly.entity_id
_entity_poly.type
_entity_poly.pdbx_seq_one_letter_code
_entity_poly.pdbx_strand_id
1 'polypeptide(L)'
;MPFFVFEVADFFFVDTMDEYFKQPGCKVYNWSHILPRENYIFDLLKDVDLALQKSPAKWKFVVGHHPIKSAGLYGTTKEIEKQLLPILEVP
;
A
#
# COMPACT_ATOMS: atom_id res chain seq x y z
N MET A 1 -13.17 30.33 22.14
CA MET A 1 -12.09 29.32 22.15
C MET A 1 -12.20 28.54 20.86
N PRO A 2 -11.22 28.56 19.94
CA PRO A 2 -11.27 27.67 18.80
C PRO A 2 -10.90 26.26 19.30
N PHE A 3 -11.75 25.29 19.01
CA PHE A 3 -11.38 23.88 19.09
C PHE A 3 -10.42 23.61 17.94
N PHE A 4 -9.13 23.46 18.23
CA PHE A 4 -8.20 22.89 17.26
C PHE A 4 -8.44 21.38 17.23
N VAL A 5 -9.03 20.88 16.14
CA VAL A 5 -8.95 19.45 15.83
C VAL A 5 -7.52 19.20 15.37
N PHE A 6 -6.72 18.60 16.23
CA PHE A 6 -5.42 18.05 15.82
C PHE A 6 -5.68 16.68 15.20
N GLU A 7 -5.49 16.55 13.90
CA GLU A 7 -5.41 15.23 13.25
C GLU A 7 -4.18 14.51 13.80
N VAL A 8 -4.41 13.62 14.76
CA VAL A 8 -3.33 12.90 15.45
C VAL A 8 -2.73 11.84 14.54
N ALA A 9 -3.57 11.14 13.78
CA ALA A 9 -3.14 10.02 12.96
C ALA A 9 -3.99 9.88 11.70
N ASP A 10 -3.32 9.59 10.58
CA ASP A 10 -3.95 9.17 9.32
C ASP A 10 -3.60 7.71 9.01
N PHE A 11 -4.56 7.03 8.38
CA PHE A 11 -4.43 5.63 7.97
C PHE A 11 -4.63 5.54 6.45
N PHE A 12 -3.64 4.95 5.77
CA PHE A 12 -3.62 4.72 4.34
C PHE A 12 -3.66 3.22 4.10
N PHE A 13 -4.72 2.74 3.47
CA PHE A 13 -4.89 1.31 3.20
C PHE A 13 -4.34 0.99 1.81
N VAL A 14 -3.40 0.06 1.74
CA VAL A 14 -2.72 -0.34 0.50
C VAL A 14 -2.69 -1.86 0.43
N ASP A 15 -3.28 -2.41 -0.63
CA ASP A 15 -3.23 -3.83 -0.91
C ASP A 15 -2.72 -4.06 -2.34
N THR A 16 -1.50 -4.56 -2.46
CA THR A 16 -0.87 -4.87 -3.75
C THR A 16 -0.19 -6.23 -3.66
N MET A 17 -0.65 -7.19 -4.47
CA MET A 17 0.00 -8.49 -4.56
C MET A 17 -0.16 -9.11 -5.95
N ASP A 18 0.97 -9.46 -6.55
CA ASP A 18 1.09 -10.07 -7.88
C ASP A 18 0.78 -11.57 -7.87
N GLU A 19 0.92 -12.24 -6.73
CA GLU A 19 0.69 -13.68 -6.61
C GLU A 19 -0.73 -14.08 -7.00
N TYR A 20 -1.75 -13.32 -6.56
CA TYR A 20 -3.13 -13.57 -6.96
C TYR A 20 -3.36 -13.38 -8.45
N PHE A 21 -2.55 -12.55 -9.11
CA PHE A 21 -2.66 -12.26 -10.52
C PHE A 21 -1.93 -13.30 -11.39
N LYS A 22 -0.70 -13.67 -11.02
CA LYS A 22 0.15 -14.59 -11.78
C LYS A 22 -0.07 -16.05 -11.43
N GLN A 23 -0.45 -16.36 -10.19
CA GLN A 23 -0.56 -17.72 -9.66
C GLN A 23 -1.83 -17.90 -8.82
N PRO A 24 -3.04 -17.69 -9.39
CA PRO A 24 -4.29 -17.78 -8.63
C PRO A 24 -4.66 -19.21 -8.18
N GLY A 25 -3.90 -20.23 -8.59
CA GLY A 25 -4.25 -21.63 -8.37
C GLY A 25 -5.58 -21.98 -9.05
N CYS A 26 -6.50 -22.59 -8.30
CA CYS A 26 -7.84 -22.96 -8.80
C CYS A 26 -8.86 -21.80 -8.74
N LYS A 27 -8.45 -20.61 -8.30
CA LYS A 27 -9.35 -19.47 -8.10
C LYS A 27 -9.47 -18.67 -9.40
N VAL A 28 -10.65 -18.10 -9.62
CA VAL A 28 -10.91 -17.16 -10.71
C VAL A 28 -11.29 -15.82 -10.09
N TYR A 29 -10.52 -14.79 -10.42
CA TYR A 29 -10.73 -13.44 -9.94
C TYR A 29 -11.17 -12.53 -11.10
N ASN A 30 -12.05 -11.57 -10.82
CA ASN A 30 -12.43 -10.55 -11.79
C ASN A 30 -11.44 -9.37 -11.71
N TRP A 31 -10.65 -9.20 -12.77
CA TRP A 31 -9.63 -8.14 -12.87
C TRP A 31 -10.05 -6.95 -13.74
N SER A 32 -11.29 -6.91 -14.22
CA SER A 32 -11.76 -5.89 -15.20
C SER A 32 -11.55 -4.44 -14.75
N HIS A 33 -11.56 -4.16 -13.44
CA HIS A 33 -11.35 -2.81 -12.89
C HIS A 33 -9.89 -2.51 -12.51
N ILE A 34 -9.00 -3.49 -12.65
CA ILE A 34 -7.57 -3.38 -12.31
C ILE A 34 -6.72 -3.37 -13.58
N LEU A 35 -7.26 -3.81 -14.71
CA LEU A 35 -6.53 -3.87 -15.97
C LEU A 35 -6.44 -2.51 -16.67
N PRO A 36 -5.27 -2.16 -17.26
CA PRO A 36 -4.00 -2.88 -17.16
C PRO A 36 -3.35 -2.71 -15.78
N ARG A 37 -2.88 -3.83 -15.20
CA ARG A 37 -2.42 -3.89 -13.80
C ARG A 37 -1.27 -2.92 -13.53
N GLU A 38 -0.38 -2.75 -14.50
CA GLU A 38 0.78 -1.87 -14.40
C GLU A 38 0.35 -0.43 -14.14
N ASN A 39 -0.69 0.05 -14.83
CA ASN A 39 -1.24 1.39 -14.62
C ASN A 39 -1.92 1.49 -13.25
N TYR A 40 -2.70 0.48 -12.86
CA TYR A 40 -3.35 0.44 -11.55
C TYR A 40 -2.33 0.54 -10.40
N ILE A 41 -1.25 -0.25 -10.46
CA ILE A 41 -0.19 -0.22 -9.45
C ILE A 41 0.56 1.11 -9.47
N PHE A 42 0.87 1.65 -10.66
CA PHE A 42 1.53 2.95 -10.78
C PHE A 42 0.70 4.07 -10.15
N ASP A 43 -0.58 4.15 -10.48
CA ASP A 43 -1.48 5.18 -9.96
C ASP A 43 -1.69 5.02 -8.45
N LEU A 44 -1.88 3.80 -7.96
CA LEU A 44 -2.00 3.52 -6.53
C LEU A 44 -0.76 3.97 -5.73
N LEU A 45 0.44 3.63 -6.20
CA LEU A 45 1.69 4.02 -5.51
C LEU A 45 1.87 5.55 -5.53
N LYS A 46 1.54 6.20 -6.64
CA LYS A 46 1.56 7.65 -6.77
C LYS A 46 0.55 8.33 -5.82
N ASP A 47 -0.64 7.77 -5.70
CA ASP A 47 -1.69 8.31 -4.83
C ASP A 47 -1.31 8.16 -3.35
N VAL A 48 -0.71 7.03 -2.96
CA VAL A 48 -0.20 6.79 -1.61
C VAL A 48 0.91 7.78 -1.25
N ASP A 49 1.90 7.95 -2.13
CA ASP A 49 2.99 8.91 -1.95
C ASP A 49 2.44 10.34 -1.78
N LEU A 50 1.53 10.75 -2.67
CA LEU A 50 0.91 12.07 -2.62
C LEU A 50 0.07 12.27 -1.35
N ALA A 51 -0.65 11.24 -0.90
CA ALA A 51 -1.47 11.30 0.30
C ALA A 51 -0.61 11.39 1.57
N LEU A 52 0.49 10.64 1.64
CA LEU A 52 1.47 10.72 2.73
C LEU A 52 2.13 12.12 2.81
N GLN A 53 2.48 12.70 1.67
CA GLN A 53 3.07 14.05 1.60
C GLN A 53 2.07 15.15 2.01
N LYS A 54 0.80 15.02 1.64
CA LYS A 54 -0.25 16.01 1.95
C LYS A 54 -0.76 15.94 3.38
N SER A 55 -0.64 14.79 4.02
CA SER A 55 -1.16 14.58 5.38
C SER A 55 -0.42 15.47 6.40
N PRO A 56 -1.13 16.34 7.13
CA PRO A 56 -0.56 17.12 8.23
C PRO A 56 -0.47 16.30 9.53
N ALA A 57 -0.96 15.05 9.53
CA ALA A 57 -1.05 14.23 10.73
C ALA A 57 0.33 13.88 11.29
N LYS A 58 0.43 13.87 12.62
CA LYS A 58 1.66 13.54 13.33
C LYS A 58 2.07 12.08 13.10
N TRP A 59 1.10 11.18 13.09
CA TRP A 59 1.31 9.76 12.85
C TRP A 59 0.66 9.37 11.51
N LYS A 60 1.40 8.62 10.70
CA LYS A 60 0.92 8.13 9.40
C LYS A 60 1.11 6.64 9.37
N PHE A 61 0.02 5.90 9.22
CA PHE A 61 0.04 4.44 9.21
C PHE A 61 -0.35 3.94 7.83
N VAL A 62 0.54 3.16 7.22
CA VAL A 62 0.24 2.45 5.97
C VAL A 62 -0.09 1.01 6.33
N VAL A 63 -1.33 0.59 6.03
CA VAL A 63 -1.90 -0.69 6.44
C VAL A 63 -2.11 -1.55 5.20
N GLY A 64 -1.47 -2.72 5.19
CA GLY A 64 -1.65 -3.73 4.15
C GLY A 64 -1.88 -5.12 4.74
N HIS A 65 -2.40 -6.03 3.93
CA HIS A 65 -2.69 -7.41 4.34
C HIS A 65 -1.42 -8.27 4.50
N HIS A 66 -0.41 -8.03 3.65
CA HIS A 66 0.83 -8.80 3.59
C HIS A 66 2.03 -8.03 4.16
N PRO A 67 3.04 -8.73 4.72
CA PRO A 67 4.20 -8.08 5.30
C PRO A 67 5.16 -7.54 4.24
N ILE A 68 5.74 -6.35 4.50
CA ILE A 68 6.86 -5.81 3.70
C ILE A 68 8.13 -6.61 3.98
N LYS A 69 8.46 -6.84 5.26
CA LYS A 69 9.54 -7.73 5.70
C LYS A 69 9.02 -8.61 6.83
N SER A 70 9.34 -9.89 6.81
CA SER A 70 8.96 -10.83 7.88
C SER A 70 9.98 -11.95 8.03
N ALA A 71 10.26 -12.32 9.28
CA ALA A 71 11.00 -13.54 9.63
C ALA A 71 10.08 -14.76 9.82
N GLY A 72 8.77 -14.61 9.60
CA GLY A 72 7.79 -15.69 9.69
C GLY A 72 7.76 -16.58 8.45
N LEU A 73 6.95 -17.65 8.51
CA LEU A 73 6.86 -18.69 7.48
C LEU A 73 6.63 -18.14 6.06
N TYR A 74 5.75 -17.14 5.93
CA TYR A 74 5.39 -16.55 4.63
C TYR A 74 6.42 -15.53 4.12
N GLY A 75 7.38 -15.14 4.96
CA GLY A 75 8.53 -14.32 4.57
C GLY A 75 8.19 -12.92 4.05
N THR A 76 9.15 -12.36 3.33
CA THR A 76 9.08 -11.02 2.72
C THR A 76 8.30 -11.04 1.42
N THR A 77 7.37 -10.09 1.26
CA THR A 77 6.65 -9.87 0.01
C THR A 77 7.50 -9.01 -0.93
N LYS A 78 8.24 -9.65 -1.85
CA LYS A 78 9.22 -8.98 -2.73
C LYS A 78 8.64 -7.83 -3.56
N GLU A 79 7.40 -7.92 -4.03
CA GLU A 79 6.78 -6.84 -4.80
C GLU A 79 6.58 -5.59 -3.92
N ILE A 80 5.98 -5.76 -2.74
CA ILE A 80 5.73 -4.67 -1.79
C ILE A 80 7.07 -4.08 -1.32
N GLU A 81 8.06 -4.92 -1.02
CA GLU A 81 9.41 -4.46 -0.68
C GLU A 81 10.03 -3.62 -1.80
N LYS A 82 9.87 -4.02 -3.06
CA LYS A 82 10.45 -3.28 -4.19
C LYS A 82 9.72 -1.98 -4.50
N GLN A 83 8.39 -1.96 -4.36
CA GLN A 83 7.54 -0.88 -4.87
C GLN A 83 7.10 0.10 -3.79
N LEU A 84 6.64 -0.41 -2.63
CA LEU A 84 6.07 0.43 -1.58
C LEU A 84 7.14 0.89 -0.57
N LEU A 85 8.07 0.02 -0.18
CA LEU A 85 9.10 0.39 0.81
C LEU A 85 9.88 1.67 0.46
N PRO A 86 10.29 1.91 -0.81
CA PRO A 86 10.97 3.15 -1.17
C PRO A 86 10.15 4.41 -0.92
N ILE A 87 8.82 4.34 -0.91
CA ILE A 87 7.92 5.48 -0.60
C ILE A 87 7.90 5.72 0.92
N LEU A 88 7.98 4.66 1.72
CA LEU A 88 7.90 4.73 3.18
C LEU A 88 9.22 5.12 3.85
N GLU A 89 10.35 4.89 3.17
CA GLU A 89 11.69 5.21 3.67
C GLU A 89 12.18 6.61 3.25
N VAL A 90 11.36 7.39 2.50
CA VAL A 90 11.70 8.78 2.15
C VAL A 90 11.70 9.64 3.43
N PRO A 91 12.75 10.44 3.67
CA PRO A 91 12.89 11.26 4.87
C PRO A 91 11.86 12.41 4.98
#